data_AF-A0A924EYQ1-F1
#
_entry.id   AF-A0A924EYQ1-F1
#
_cell.length_a   1.000
_cell.length_b   1.000
_cell.length_c   1.000
_cell.angle_alpha   90.00
_cell.angle_beta   90.00
_cell.angle_gamma   90.00
#
_symmetry.space_group_name_H-M   'P 1'
#
loop_
_entity.id
_entity.type
_entity.pdbx_description
1 polymer ?
#
loop_
_entity_poly.entity_id
_entity_poly.type
_entity_poly.pdbx_seq_one_letter_code
_entity_poly.pdbx_strand_id
1 'polypeptide(L)'
;MGALSLPRLLGIVLLGLAVLVLLESANLRRHGYDLDVQRMAADSVQHDADAAQPLAADTRAALVDAATGDSIQRADSRALISSRSTGTFIPDILLLSDSTLQRWPDRRATPLRVFLSEAGPSASGKLREDFLQAVREAFTTWEGVELPIRFVFVGDSALSDVTVSWVTDFDGEPVLGRTKVVRDSRYWIIRADVQIATMRRDGTAQLDPTVVRALAIHEIGHGIGLDHASDTTVIMAPKIRARALTLGDKATAQLLYSVPPGSVLTRTRVAQPVAATTPAR
;
A
#
# COMPACT_ATOMS: atom_id res chain seq x y z
N MET A 1 23.94 -37.39 8.99
CA MET A 1 22.64 -36.75 8.78
C MET A 1 21.91 -36.72 10.11
N GLY A 2 22.02 -35.62 10.86
CA GLY A 2 21.41 -35.51 12.20
C GLY A 2 19.99 -34.95 12.11
N ALA A 3 18.99 -35.76 12.41
CA ALA A 3 17.61 -35.30 12.52
C ALA A 3 17.49 -34.30 13.69
N LEU A 4 16.97 -33.11 13.41
CA LEU A 4 16.65 -32.12 14.45
C LEU A 4 15.52 -32.69 15.32
N SER A 5 15.79 -32.88 16.61
CA SER A 5 14.79 -33.37 17.55
C SER A 5 13.66 -32.34 17.74
N LEU A 6 12.43 -32.85 17.88
CA LEU A 6 11.19 -32.07 18.06
C LEU A 6 11.28 -30.86 19.04
N PRO A 7 11.99 -30.92 20.19
CA PRO A 7 12.15 -29.74 21.06
C PRO A 7 12.97 -28.59 20.44
N ARG A 8 13.89 -28.87 19.51
CA ARG A 8 14.67 -27.84 18.80
C ARG A 8 13.84 -27.14 17.72
N LEU A 9 12.93 -27.86 17.06
CA LEU A 9 11.97 -27.27 16.13
C LEU A 9 10.98 -26.34 16.85
N LEU A 10 10.50 -26.74 18.02
CA LEU A 10 9.62 -25.90 18.83
C LEU A 10 10.31 -24.61 19.31
N GLY A 11 11.59 -24.70 19.70
CA GLY A 11 12.40 -23.53 20.07
C GLY A 11 12.59 -22.54 18.92
N ILE A 12 12.79 -23.02 17.69
CA ILE A 12 12.95 -22.17 16.50
C ILE A 12 11.62 -21.49 16.12
N VAL A 13 10.50 -22.19 16.22
CA VAL A 13 9.16 -21.63 15.93
C VAL A 13 8.79 -20.56 16.96
N LEU A 14 9.05 -20.79 18.25
CA LEU A 14 8.79 -19.81 19.30
C LEU A 14 9.70 -18.57 19.18
N LEU A 15 10.96 -18.75 18.75
CA LEU A 15 11.86 -17.63 18.48
C LEU A 15 11.40 -16.82 17.26
N GLY A 16 10.91 -17.48 16.21
CA GLY A 16 10.35 -16.84 15.01
C GLY A 16 9.08 -16.04 15.30
N LEU A 17 8.18 -16.56 16.14
CA LEU A 17 7.00 -15.84 16.63
C LEU A 17 7.38 -14.64 17.50
N ALA A 18 8.37 -14.78 18.38
CA ALA A 18 8.85 -13.65 19.20
C ALA A 18 9.46 -12.54 18.34
N VAL A 19 10.21 -12.88 17.29
CA VAL A 19 10.76 -11.89 16.33
C VAL A 19 9.66 -11.22 15.52
N LEU A 20 8.63 -11.95 15.09
CA LEU A 20 7.48 -11.38 14.39
C LEU A 20 6.72 -10.38 15.28
N VAL A 21 6.42 -10.75 16.54
CA VAL A 21 5.75 -9.88 17.51
C VAL A 21 6.62 -8.66 17.87
N LEU A 22 7.95 -8.79 17.90
CA LEU A 22 8.86 -7.67 18.10
C LEU A 22 8.93 -6.72 16.89
N LEU A 23 8.88 -7.25 15.67
CA LEU A 23 8.81 -6.45 14.45
C LEU A 23 7.46 -5.72 14.32
N GLU A 24 6.37 -6.40 14.65
CA GLU A 24 5.02 -5.86 14.64
C GLU A 24 4.84 -4.79 15.74
N SER A 25 5.37 -5.02 16.94
CA SER A 25 5.37 -4.02 18.03
C SER A 25 6.28 -2.82 17.76
N ALA A 26 7.40 -3.00 17.06
CA ALA A 26 8.23 -1.89 16.61
C ALA A 26 7.54 -1.06 15.50
N ASN A 27 6.74 -1.70 14.65
CA ASN A 27 5.95 -1.04 13.61
C ASN A 27 4.75 -0.27 14.22
N LEU A 28 4.08 -0.87 15.21
CA LEU A 28 3.03 -0.21 16.00
C LEU A 28 3.55 0.97 16.83
N ARG A 29 4.76 0.88 17.39
CA ARG A 29 5.40 2.03 18.08
C ARG A 29 5.70 3.18 17.13
N ARG A 30 6.16 2.91 15.90
CA ARG A 30 6.38 3.97 14.89
C ARG A 30 5.06 4.62 14.45
N HIS A 31 3.99 3.85 14.30
CA HIS A 31 2.65 4.39 14.04
C HIS A 31 2.09 5.15 15.26
N GLY A 32 2.39 4.71 16.48
CA GLY A 32 2.01 5.42 17.72
C GLY A 32 2.71 6.77 17.85
N TYR A 33 4.00 6.87 17.50
CA TYR A 33 4.73 8.14 17.46
C TYR A 33 4.12 9.14 16.48
N ASP A 34 3.64 8.68 15.31
CA ASP A 34 3.01 9.55 14.31
C ASP A 34 1.61 10.02 14.76
N LEU A 35 0.86 9.16 15.46
CA LEU A 35 -0.42 9.52 16.08
C LEU A 35 -0.27 10.49 17.26
N ASP A 36 0.78 10.38 18.07
CA ASP A 36 1.05 11.31 19.18
C ASP A 36 1.50 12.68 18.66
N VAL A 37 2.31 12.73 17.59
CA VAL A 37 2.68 14.01 16.93
C VAL A 37 1.45 14.67 16.31
N GLN A 38 0.54 13.89 15.70
CA GLN A 38 -0.76 14.41 15.22
C GLN A 38 -1.69 14.83 16.35
N ARG A 39 -1.68 14.15 17.50
CA ARG A 39 -2.44 14.55 18.71
C ARG A 39 -1.89 15.82 19.35
N MET A 40 -0.57 15.99 19.44
CA MET A 40 0.04 17.22 19.97
C MET A 40 -0.18 18.41 19.03
N ALA A 41 -0.17 18.18 17.71
CA ALA A 41 -0.58 19.18 16.73
C ALA A 41 -2.08 19.52 16.86
N ALA A 42 -2.95 18.54 17.09
CA ALA A 42 -4.38 18.76 17.31
C ALA A 42 -4.69 19.48 18.65
N ASP A 43 -4.01 19.12 19.75
CA ASP A 43 -4.15 19.77 21.05
C ASP A 43 -3.66 21.23 21.02
N SER A 44 -2.66 21.55 20.19
CA SER A 44 -2.22 22.93 19.96
C SER A 44 -3.24 23.77 19.16
N VAL A 45 -4.08 23.12 18.35
CA VAL A 45 -5.19 23.77 17.61
C VAL A 45 -6.44 23.91 18.49
N GLN A 46 -6.58 23.07 19.52
CA GLN A 46 -7.75 23.05 20.40
C GLN A 46 -7.77 24.22 21.41
N HIS A 47 -6.63 24.85 21.72
CA HIS A 47 -6.54 25.93 22.71
C HIS A 47 -7.02 27.30 22.21
N ASP A 48 -7.32 27.46 20.90
CA ASP A 48 -7.89 28.68 20.32
C ASP A 48 -9.39 28.53 19.96
N ALA A 49 -10.05 27.43 20.36
CA ALA A 49 -11.42 27.11 19.97
C ALA A 49 -12.51 27.52 20.99
N ASP A 50 -12.21 28.41 21.95
CA ASP A 50 -13.16 28.82 23.00
C ASP A 50 -14.17 29.91 22.56
N ALA A 51 -14.36 30.07 21.25
CA ALA A 51 -15.39 30.92 20.66
C ALA A 51 -16.31 30.11 19.73
N ALA A 52 -17.11 29.21 20.31
CA ALA A 52 -18.13 28.45 19.58
C ALA A 52 -19.30 29.36 19.18
N GLN A 53 -19.23 29.98 18.00
CA GLN A 53 -20.41 30.53 17.33
C GLN A 53 -21.31 29.38 16.84
N PRO A 54 -22.64 29.52 16.92
CA PRO A 54 -23.56 28.47 16.51
C PRO A 54 -23.45 28.24 15.01
N LEU A 55 -22.99 27.06 14.59
CA LEU A 55 -22.97 26.62 13.19
C LEU A 55 -24.37 26.82 12.58
N ALA A 56 -24.48 27.58 11.49
CA ALA A 56 -25.74 27.82 10.79
C ALA A 56 -26.39 26.50 10.34
N ALA A 57 -27.72 26.44 10.32
CA ALA A 57 -28.49 25.24 9.96
C ALA A 57 -28.13 24.70 8.57
N ASP A 58 -27.79 25.57 7.63
CA ASP A 58 -27.37 25.21 6.26
C ASP A 58 -26.08 24.40 6.22
N THR A 59 -25.11 24.73 7.09
CA THR A 59 -23.85 23.97 7.21
C THR A 59 -24.11 22.58 7.76
N ARG A 60 -25.05 22.44 8.72
CA ARG A 60 -25.44 21.13 9.25
C ARG A 60 -26.14 20.27 8.19
N ALA A 61 -27.03 20.85 7.39
CA ALA A 61 -27.73 20.14 6.33
C ALA A 61 -26.74 19.61 5.27
N ALA A 62 -25.79 20.44 4.83
CA ALA A 62 -24.75 20.03 3.87
C ALA A 62 -23.84 18.91 4.41
N LEU A 63 -23.48 18.96 5.70
CA LEU A 63 -22.70 17.90 6.35
C LEU A 63 -23.46 16.57 6.43
N VAL A 64 -24.77 16.62 6.66
CA VAL A 64 -25.63 15.42 6.69
C VAL A 64 -25.79 14.83 5.30
N ASP A 65 -25.96 15.65 4.27
CA ASP A 65 -26.07 15.20 2.88
C ASP A 65 -24.76 14.54 2.41
N ALA A 66 -23.61 15.17 2.67
CA ALA A 66 -22.30 14.61 2.38
C ALA A 66 -22.04 13.27 3.10
N ALA A 67 -22.42 13.18 4.38
CA ALA A 67 -22.29 11.93 5.14
C ALA A 67 -23.21 10.82 4.61
N THR A 68 -24.42 11.19 4.14
CA THR A 68 -25.35 10.26 3.50
C THR A 68 -24.77 9.75 2.18
N GLY A 69 -24.26 10.64 1.32
CA GLY A 69 -23.59 10.28 0.07
C GLY A 69 -22.42 9.33 0.26
N ASP A 70 -21.53 9.62 1.22
CA ASP A 70 -20.40 8.75 1.58
C ASP A 70 -20.85 7.36 2.10
N SER A 71 -21.98 7.29 2.82
CA SER A 71 -22.53 6.00 3.27
C SER A 71 -23.06 5.14 2.12
N ILE A 72 -23.74 5.76 1.13
CA ILE A 72 -24.28 5.09 -0.06
C ILE A 72 -23.12 4.59 -0.92
N GLN A 73 -22.13 5.44 -1.20
CA GLN A 73 -20.95 5.07 -1.99
C GLN A 73 -20.19 3.86 -1.42
N ARG A 74 -20.07 3.78 -0.09
CA ARG A 74 -19.46 2.63 0.58
C ARG A 74 -20.31 1.37 0.50
N ALA A 75 -21.64 1.50 0.57
CA ALA A 75 -22.54 0.37 0.36
C ALA A 75 -22.45 -0.19 -1.06
N ASP A 76 -22.43 0.68 -2.06
CA ASP A 76 -22.25 0.30 -3.47
C ASP A 76 -20.90 -0.37 -3.71
N SER A 77 -19.83 0.19 -3.11
CA SER A 77 -18.48 -0.39 -3.20
C SER A 77 -18.44 -1.80 -2.62
N ARG A 78 -19.06 -2.03 -1.45
CA ARG A 78 -19.16 -3.38 -0.87
C ARG A 78 -19.95 -4.33 -1.75
N ALA A 79 -21.10 -3.92 -2.27
CA ALA A 79 -21.92 -4.75 -3.13
C ALA A 79 -21.14 -5.17 -4.39
N LEU A 80 -20.41 -4.23 -5.01
CA LEU A 80 -19.57 -4.51 -6.16
C LEU A 80 -18.43 -5.49 -5.81
N ILE A 81 -17.70 -5.25 -4.72
CA ILE A 81 -16.64 -6.13 -4.25
C ILE A 81 -17.17 -7.54 -3.99
N SER A 82 -18.26 -7.69 -3.24
CA SER A 82 -18.87 -8.99 -2.95
C SER A 82 -19.30 -9.73 -4.21
N SER A 83 -19.78 -9.01 -5.24
CA SER A 83 -20.20 -9.62 -6.51
C SER A 83 -19.04 -10.07 -7.42
N ARG A 84 -17.84 -9.51 -7.24
CA ARG A 84 -16.68 -9.69 -8.14
C ARG A 84 -15.43 -10.23 -7.45
N SER A 85 -15.50 -10.57 -6.16
CA SER A 85 -14.33 -11.01 -5.38
C SER A 85 -13.82 -12.41 -5.78
N THR A 86 -14.66 -13.25 -6.37
CA THR A 86 -14.27 -14.60 -6.79
C THR A 86 -13.12 -14.55 -7.80
N GLY A 87 -12.04 -15.27 -7.52
CA GLY A 87 -10.83 -15.25 -8.34
C GLY A 87 -9.94 -14.02 -8.15
N THR A 88 -10.21 -13.20 -7.14
CA THR A 88 -9.37 -12.07 -6.72
C THR A 88 -8.83 -12.30 -5.30
N PHE A 89 -7.81 -11.54 -4.91
CA PHE A 89 -7.34 -11.44 -3.54
C PHE A 89 -7.70 -10.08 -2.89
N ILE A 90 -8.75 -9.39 -3.38
CA ILE A 90 -9.29 -8.19 -2.71
C ILE A 90 -9.61 -8.44 -1.22
N PRO A 91 -10.17 -9.60 -0.81
CA PRO A 91 -10.41 -9.88 0.61
C PRO A 91 -9.13 -9.81 1.46
N ASP A 92 -8.00 -10.25 0.92
CA ASP A 92 -6.70 -10.20 1.62
C ASP A 92 -6.24 -8.75 1.78
N ILE A 93 -6.37 -7.92 0.75
CA ILE A 93 -6.06 -6.48 0.82
C ILE A 93 -6.92 -5.80 1.90
N LEU A 94 -8.23 -6.07 1.92
CA LEU A 94 -9.13 -5.50 2.92
C LEU A 94 -8.79 -5.95 4.35
N LEU A 95 -8.30 -7.18 4.52
CA LEU A 95 -7.86 -7.67 5.82
C LEU A 95 -6.57 -6.97 6.29
N LEU A 96 -5.61 -6.73 5.38
CA LEU A 96 -4.33 -6.10 5.68
C LEU A 96 -4.42 -4.58 5.85
N SER A 97 -5.41 -3.94 5.21
CA SER A 97 -5.56 -2.48 5.14
C SER A 97 -6.72 -1.92 5.97
N ASP A 98 -7.14 -2.61 7.04
CA ASP A 98 -8.27 -2.19 7.90
C ASP A 98 -9.54 -1.84 7.09
N SER A 99 -9.84 -2.66 6.08
CA SER A 99 -10.95 -2.47 5.14
C SER A 99 -10.90 -1.13 4.39
N THR A 100 -9.71 -0.65 4.09
CA THR A 100 -9.49 0.52 3.24
C THR A 100 -8.83 0.12 1.92
N LEU A 101 -9.15 0.84 0.85
CA LEU A 101 -8.56 0.67 -0.46
C LEU A 101 -7.92 1.98 -0.89
N GLN A 102 -6.69 1.89 -1.39
CA GLN A 102 -5.96 3.02 -1.96
C GLN A 102 -5.65 2.74 -3.42
N ARG A 103 -5.70 3.78 -4.25
CA ARG A 103 -5.32 3.68 -5.67
C ARG A 103 -4.99 5.05 -6.24
N TRP A 104 -4.38 5.07 -7.42
CA TRP A 104 -4.25 6.31 -8.18
C TRP A 104 -5.62 6.78 -8.71
N PRO A 105 -5.81 8.10 -8.90
CA PRO A 105 -6.93 8.63 -9.67
C PRO A 105 -6.85 8.16 -11.14
N ASP A 106 -7.82 8.53 -11.96
CA ASP A 106 -7.72 8.30 -13.40
C ASP A 106 -6.54 9.11 -13.97
N ARG A 107 -5.58 8.39 -14.57
CA ARG A 107 -4.34 8.92 -15.15
C ARG A 107 -4.23 8.59 -16.65
N ARG A 108 -5.34 8.32 -17.34
CA ARG A 108 -5.33 8.07 -18.79
C ARG A 108 -4.92 9.31 -19.59
N ALA A 109 -5.48 10.46 -19.25
CA ALA A 109 -5.17 11.73 -19.91
C ALA A 109 -3.87 12.38 -19.42
N THR A 110 -3.41 12.00 -18.23
CA THR A 110 -2.16 12.52 -17.64
C THR A 110 -1.42 11.36 -17.00
N PRO A 111 -0.54 10.68 -17.76
CA PRO A 111 0.18 9.51 -17.29
C PRO A 111 1.00 9.77 -16.03
N LEU A 112 1.18 8.73 -15.22
CA LEU A 112 2.11 8.70 -14.10
C LEU A 112 3.54 8.84 -14.60
N ARG A 113 4.27 9.81 -14.07
CA ARG A 113 5.66 10.06 -14.41
C ARG A 113 6.56 9.15 -13.59
N VAL A 114 7.30 8.28 -14.26
CA VAL A 114 8.19 7.30 -13.65
C VAL A 114 9.63 7.75 -13.83
N PHE A 115 10.33 7.98 -12.72
CA PHE A 115 11.78 8.12 -12.73
C PHE A 115 12.42 6.77 -12.41
N LEU A 116 13.23 6.26 -13.34
CA LEU A 116 14.02 5.05 -13.16
C LEU A 116 15.48 5.45 -13.03
N SER A 117 16.05 5.27 -11.83
CA SER A 117 17.45 5.60 -11.57
C SER A 117 18.38 4.73 -12.43
N GLU A 118 19.25 5.38 -13.20
CA GLU A 118 20.38 4.72 -13.88
C GLU A 118 21.61 4.58 -12.97
N ALA A 119 21.62 5.28 -11.83
CA ALA A 119 22.65 5.12 -10.82
C ALA A 119 22.44 3.78 -10.10
N GLY A 120 23.48 2.95 -10.11
CA GLY A 120 23.52 1.73 -9.31
C GLY A 120 23.72 2.03 -7.82
N PRO A 121 23.74 0.99 -6.97
CA PRO A 121 23.90 1.16 -5.51
C PRO A 121 25.27 1.75 -5.11
N SER A 122 26.28 1.59 -5.96
CA SER A 122 27.57 2.26 -5.79
C SER A 122 27.53 3.64 -6.42
N ALA A 123 27.93 4.67 -5.67
CA ALA A 123 27.85 6.08 -6.06
C ALA A 123 28.57 6.42 -7.39
N SER A 124 29.46 5.56 -7.87
CA SER A 124 30.22 5.75 -9.13
C SER A 124 29.81 4.80 -10.25
N GLY A 125 28.87 3.88 -10.01
CA GLY A 125 28.51 2.81 -10.95
C GLY A 125 27.20 3.09 -11.66
N LYS A 126 27.20 3.00 -13.00
CA LYS A 126 25.95 2.85 -13.76
C LYS A 126 25.33 1.48 -13.44
N LEU A 127 24.01 1.43 -13.36
CA LEU A 127 23.30 0.17 -13.32
C LEU A 127 23.48 -0.57 -14.64
N ARG A 128 23.48 -1.90 -14.56
CA ARG A 128 23.38 -2.79 -15.72
C ARG A 128 22.08 -2.56 -16.50
N GLU A 129 22.20 -2.53 -17.82
CA GLU A 129 21.09 -2.25 -18.73
C GLU A 129 19.97 -3.30 -18.66
N ASP A 130 20.32 -4.57 -18.43
CA ASP A 130 19.32 -5.64 -18.34
C ASP A 130 18.40 -5.52 -17.11
N PHE A 131 18.86 -4.89 -16.02
CA PHE A 131 17.98 -4.56 -14.89
C PHE A 131 17.07 -3.38 -15.21
N LEU A 132 17.59 -2.36 -15.91
CA LEU A 132 16.76 -1.24 -16.37
C LEU A 132 15.66 -1.76 -17.31
N GLN A 133 16.02 -2.61 -18.27
CA GLN A 133 15.09 -3.24 -19.19
C GLN A 133 14.06 -4.11 -18.46
N ALA A 134 14.48 -4.91 -17.47
CA ALA A 134 13.58 -5.72 -16.66
C ALA A 134 12.50 -4.88 -15.94
N VAL A 135 12.85 -3.70 -15.41
CA VAL A 135 11.88 -2.78 -14.80
C VAL A 135 10.95 -2.16 -15.84
N ARG A 136 11.48 -1.73 -16.99
CA ARG A 136 10.66 -1.19 -18.09
C ARG A 136 9.61 -2.21 -18.56
N GLU A 137 10.01 -3.48 -18.70
CA GLU A 137 9.11 -4.58 -19.04
C GLU A 137 8.06 -4.85 -17.96
N ALA A 138 8.38 -4.64 -16.68
CA ALA A 138 7.41 -4.78 -15.60
C ALA A 138 6.32 -3.70 -15.68
N PHE A 139 6.67 -2.44 -16.00
CA PHE A 139 5.68 -1.40 -16.27
C PHE A 139 4.82 -1.74 -17.50
N THR A 140 5.43 -2.19 -18.61
CA THR A 140 4.69 -2.66 -19.79
C THR A 140 3.74 -3.82 -19.46
N THR A 141 4.15 -4.70 -18.54
CA THR A 141 3.30 -5.81 -18.08
C THR A 141 2.04 -5.29 -17.37
N TRP A 142 2.16 -4.23 -16.55
CA TRP A 142 1.01 -3.59 -15.90
C TRP A 142 0.15 -2.76 -16.87
N GLU A 143 0.74 -2.11 -17.87
CA GLU A 143 0.00 -1.44 -18.96
C GLU A 143 -0.96 -2.39 -19.68
N GLY A 144 -0.52 -3.63 -19.93
CA GLY A 144 -1.33 -4.68 -20.56
C GLY A 144 -2.53 -5.16 -19.74
N VAL A 145 -2.72 -4.69 -18.50
CA VAL A 145 -3.92 -4.95 -17.67
C VAL A 145 -5.05 -3.96 -17.98
N GLU A 146 -4.75 -2.87 -18.70
CA GLU A 146 -5.69 -1.85 -19.15
C GLU A 146 -6.40 -1.10 -18.01
N LEU A 147 -5.69 -0.88 -16.89
CA LEU A 147 -6.15 -0.04 -15.79
C LEU A 147 -6.36 1.43 -16.24
N PRO A 148 -7.11 2.26 -15.50
CA PRO A 148 -7.25 3.70 -15.79
C PRO A 148 -6.00 4.50 -15.39
N ILE A 149 -4.83 3.90 -15.50
CA ILE A 149 -3.52 4.54 -15.31
C ILE A 149 -2.66 4.24 -16.53
N ARG A 150 -1.70 5.13 -16.78
CA ARG A 150 -0.65 5.00 -17.79
C ARG A 150 0.67 5.44 -17.18
N PHE A 151 1.79 5.00 -17.73
CA PHE A 151 3.13 5.33 -17.28
C PHE A 151 3.91 6.03 -18.40
N VAL A 152 4.72 7.01 -18.02
CA VAL A 152 5.70 7.64 -18.91
C VAL A 152 7.01 7.81 -18.16
N PHE A 153 8.12 7.39 -18.78
CA PHE A 153 9.44 7.56 -18.16
C PHE A 153 9.93 9.00 -18.32
N VAL A 154 10.45 9.56 -17.24
CA VAL A 154 11.03 10.90 -17.19
C VAL A 154 12.46 10.84 -16.64
N GLY A 155 13.31 11.79 -17.06
CA GLY A 155 14.72 11.86 -16.63
C GLY A 155 14.95 12.61 -15.33
N ASP A 156 13.95 13.32 -14.80
CA ASP A 156 14.06 14.12 -13.57
C ASP A 156 13.18 13.52 -12.47
N SER A 157 13.82 13.11 -11.37
CA SER A 157 13.15 12.51 -10.21
C SER A 157 12.27 13.52 -9.46
N ALA A 158 12.59 14.81 -9.48
CA ALA A 158 11.81 15.86 -8.81
C ALA A 158 10.40 16.01 -9.43
N LEU A 159 10.25 15.62 -10.70
CA LEU A 159 9.00 15.64 -11.43
C LEU A 159 8.28 14.29 -11.43
N SER A 160 8.78 13.28 -10.72
CA SER A 160 8.20 11.94 -10.77
C SER A 160 7.07 11.73 -9.76
N ASP A 161 6.08 10.95 -10.20
CA ASP A 161 5.00 10.42 -9.35
C ASP A 161 5.42 9.05 -8.76
N VAL A 162 6.23 8.30 -9.53
CA VAL A 162 6.80 7.02 -9.13
C VAL A 162 8.33 7.07 -9.28
N THR A 163 9.06 6.69 -8.24
CA THR A 163 10.52 6.50 -8.31
C THR A 163 10.87 5.02 -8.26
N VAL A 164 11.90 4.63 -9.02
CA VAL A 164 12.55 3.32 -8.91
C VAL A 164 14.04 3.51 -8.70
N SER A 165 14.54 2.98 -7.59
CA SER A 165 15.95 3.06 -7.20
C SER A 165 16.49 1.72 -6.74
N TRP A 166 17.81 1.68 -6.52
CA TRP A 166 18.57 0.45 -6.36
C TRP A 166 19.36 0.47 -5.07
N VAL A 167 19.37 -0.66 -4.37
CA VAL A 167 20.20 -0.91 -3.20
C VAL A 167 21.04 -2.15 -3.42
N THR A 168 22.14 -2.29 -2.67
CA THR A 168 22.95 -3.52 -2.71
C THR A 168 22.11 -4.66 -2.15
N ASP A 169 21.61 -4.47 -0.94
CA ASP A 169 20.69 -5.32 -0.20
C ASP A 169 19.86 -4.46 0.78
N PHE A 170 19.13 -5.10 1.69
CA PHE A 170 18.36 -4.44 2.75
C PHE A 170 18.93 -4.78 4.15
N ASP A 171 20.25 -4.72 4.32
CA ASP A 171 20.92 -4.84 5.63
C ASP A 171 20.52 -6.09 6.45
N GLY A 172 20.40 -7.24 5.77
CA GLY A 172 20.04 -8.53 6.38
C GLY A 172 18.54 -8.81 6.51
N GLU A 173 17.68 -7.85 6.17
CA GLU A 173 16.23 -8.09 6.08
C GLU A 173 15.90 -9.20 5.06
N PRO A 174 14.85 -10.00 5.29
CA PRO A 174 14.45 -11.08 4.37
C PRO A 174 13.64 -10.57 3.17
N VAL A 175 14.01 -9.43 2.59
CA VAL A 175 13.34 -8.79 1.45
C VAL A 175 14.34 -8.47 0.33
N LEU A 176 13.86 -8.46 -0.92
CA LEU A 176 14.64 -8.10 -2.12
C LEU A 176 14.04 -6.91 -2.87
N GLY A 177 12.89 -6.43 -2.41
CA GLY A 177 12.20 -5.26 -2.92
C GLY A 177 11.43 -4.60 -1.78
N ARG A 178 11.16 -3.30 -1.94
CA ARG A 178 10.34 -2.53 -1.02
C ARG A 178 9.65 -1.42 -1.78
N THR A 179 8.35 -1.27 -1.54
CA THR A 179 7.57 -0.15 -2.07
C THR A 179 6.97 0.66 -0.93
N LYS A 180 7.20 1.98 -0.97
CA LYS A 180 6.54 2.93 -0.09
C LYS A 180 5.49 3.69 -0.89
N VAL A 181 4.25 3.68 -0.41
CA VAL A 181 3.14 4.43 -1.02
C VAL A 181 2.78 5.59 -0.11
N VAL A 182 2.62 6.78 -0.69
CA VAL A 182 2.07 7.96 -0.03
C VAL A 182 0.69 8.24 -0.60
N ARG A 183 -0.28 8.45 0.28
CA ARG A 183 -1.66 8.78 -0.07
C ARG A 183 -2.12 10.07 0.60
N ASP A 184 -3.14 10.70 0.05
CA ASP A 184 -3.84 11.79 0.69
C ASP A 184 -4.90 11.28 1.72
N SER A 185 -5.61 12.21 2.34
CA SER A 185 -6.67 11.91 3.32
C SER A 185 -7.91 11.25 2.69
N ARG A 186 -8.01 11.24 1.35
CA ARG A 186 -9.08 10.60 0.57
C ARG A 186 -8.62 9.26 -0.03
N TYR A 187 -7.47 8.75 0.40
CA TYR A 187 -6.90 7.48 -0.05
C TYR A 187 -6.48 7.45 -1.52
N TRP A 188 -6.32 8.61 -2.15
CA TRP A 188 -5.65 8.71 -3.44
C TRP A 188 -4.16 8.55 -3.24
N ILE A 189 -3.56 7.62 -3.98
CA ILE A 189 -2.11 7.56 -4.08
C ILE A 189 -1.62 8.82 -4.79
N ILE A 190 -0.60 9.45 -4.22
CA ILE A 190 0.03 10.66 -4.74
C ILE A 190 1.53 10.47 -5.02
N ARG A 191 2.16 9.44 -4.43
CA ARG A 191 3.55 9.05 -4.69
C ARG A 191 3.77 7.57 -4.40
N ALA A 192 4.63 6.92 -5.18
CA ALA A 192 5.18 5.61 -4.87
C ALA A 192 6.70 5.58 -5.05
N ASP A 193 7.42 5.02 -4.09
CA ASP A 193 8.87 4.87 -4.13
C ASP A 193 9.24 3.39 -4.05
N VAL A 194 9.80 2.87 -5.14
CA VAL A 194 10.20 1.46 -5.30
C VAL A 194 11.71 1.34 -5.15
N GLN A 195 12.15 0.43 -4.28
CA GLN A 195 13.55 0.05 -4.12
C GLN A 195 13.72 -1.43 -4.44
N ILE A 196 14.72 -1.76 -5.25
CA ILE A 196 15.03 -3.14 -5.63
C ILE A 196 16.50 -3.44 -5.27
N ALA A 197 16.72 -4.57 -4.60
CA ALA A 197 18.06 -5.07 -4.33
C ALA A 197 18.74 -5.54 -5.60
N THR A 198 20.04 -5.34 -5.71
CA THR A 198 20.83 -5.80 -6.85
C THR A 198 21.56 -7.11 -6.57
N MET A 199 21.80 -7.43 -5.29
CA MET A 199 22.44 -8.67 -4.84
C MET A 199 21.41 -9.67 -4.33
N ARG A 200 21.80 -10.95 -4.35
CA ARG A 200 21.14 -12.01 -3.58
C ARG A 200 21.29 -11.72 -2.08
N ARG A 201 20.36 -12.27 -1.30
CA ARG A 201 20.35 -12.12 0.17
C ARG A 201 21.63 -12.59 0.86
N ASP A 202 22.30 -13.59 0.29
CA ASP A 202 23.57 -14.11 0.83
C ASP A 202 24.78 -13.25 0.44
N GLY A 203 24.59 -12.18 -0.35
CA GLY A 203 25.64 -11.31 -0.85
C GLY A 203 26.56 -11.96 -1.88
N THR A 204 26.30 -13.19 -2.30
CA THR A 204 27.27 -13.98 -3.09
C THR A 204 27.27 -13.63 -4.57
N ALA A 205 26.16 -13.12 -5.10
CA ALA A 205 25.99 -12.85 -6.53
C ALA A 205 24.91 -11.79 -6.78
N GLN A 206 24.94 -11.22 -7.99
CA GLN A 206 23.84 -10.37 -8.47
C GLN A 206 22.56 -11.18 -8.68
N LEU A 207 21.43 -10.49 -8.62
CA LEU A 207 20.16 -11.06 -9.04
C LEU A 207 20.18 -11.36 -10.53
N ASP A 208 19.43 -12.38 -10.92
CA ASP A 208 19.15 -12.65 -12.33
C ASP A 208 18.14 -11.60 -12.85
N PRO A 209 18.28 -11.06 -14.08
CA PRO A 209 17.33 -10.08 -14.62
C PRO A 209 15.88 -10.57 -14.63
N THR A 210 15.63 -11.88 -14.79
CA THR A 210 14.27 -12.44 -14.70
C THR A 210 13.70 -12.39 -13.28
N VAL A 211 14.57 -12.45 -12.26
CA VAL A 211 14.20 -12.25 -10.85
C VAL A 211 13.92 -10.77 -10.60
N VAL A 212 14.76 -9.87 -11.12
CA VAL A 212 14.53 -8.41 -11.03
C VAL A 212 13.21 -8.02 -11.68
N ARG A 213 12.89 -8.59 -12.85
CA ARG A 213 11.59 -8.35 -13.50
C ARG A 213 10.42 -8.82 -12.63
N ALA A 214 10.50 -10.01 -12.04
CA ALA A 214 9.45 -10.53 -11.16
C ALA A 214 9.27 -9.67 -9.90
N LEU A 215 10.36 -9.24 -9.28
CA LEU A 215 10.36 -8.28 -8.17
C LEU A 215 9.73 -6.95 -8.60
N ALA A 216 10.16 -6.38 -9.72
CA ALA A 216 9.59 -5.14 -10.22
C ALA A 216 8.09 -5.23 -10.48
N ILE A 217 7.58 -6.36 -11.03
CA ILE A 217 6.13 -6.55 -11.21
C ILE A 217 5.42 -6.52 -9.84
N HIS A 218 5.96 -7.21 -8.83
CA HIS A 218 5.41 -7.24 -7.47
C HIS A 218 5.42 -5.85 -6.81
N GLU A 219 6.57 -5.18 -6.81
CA GLU A 219 6.73 -3.86 -6.21
C GLU A 219 5.87 -2.79 -6.91
N ILE A 220 5.79 -2.81 -8.24
CA ILE A 220 4.87 -1.92 -8.97
C ILE A 220 3.41 -2.25 -8.60
N GLY A 221 3.08 -3.52 -8.35
CA GLY A 221 1.78 -3.95 -7.82
C GLY A 221 1.42 -3.21 -6.53
N HIS A 222 2.35 -3.17 -5.57
CA HIS A 222 2.20 -2.32 -4.38
C HIS A 222 2.06 -0.84 -4.73
N GLY A 223 2.90 -0.34 -5.64
CA GLY A 223 2.89 1.05 -6.09
C GLY A 223 1.58 1.50 -6.74
N ILE A 224 0.78 0.57 -7.30
CA ILE A 224 -0.54 0.86 -7.87
C ILE A 224 -1.70 0.57 -6.89
N GLY A 225 -1.41 0.14 -5.67
CA GLY A 225 -2.39 -0.03 -4.59
C GLY A 225 -2.76 -1.47 -4.24
N LEU A 226 -2.09 -2.48 -4.83
CA LEU A 226 -2.26 -3.87 -4.38
C LEU A 226 -1.52 -4.12 -3.07
N ASP A 227 -1.96 -5.14 -2.35
CA ASP A 227 -1.27 -5.66 -1.16
C ASP A 227 -1.06 -7.18 -1.32
N HIS A 228 -0.38 -7.77 -0.36
CA HIS A 228 -0.03 -9.17 -0.38
C HIS A 228 -1.25 -10.09 -0.49
N ALA A 229 -1.13 -11.09 -1.36
CA ALA A 229 -2.06 -12.19 -1.44
C ALA A 229 -1.61 -13.34 -0.53
N SER A 230 -2.57 -14.00 0.12
CA SER A 230 -2.34 -15.25 0.84
C SER A 230 -2.07 -16.42 -0.11
N ASP A 231 -2.63 -16.38 -1.32
CA ASP A 231 -2.34 -17.32 -2.40
C ASP A 231 -0.89 -17.20 -2.86
N THR A 232 -0.11 -18.25 -2.65
CA THR A 232 1.32 -18.24 -2.97
C THR A 232 1.66 -18.44 -4.45
N THR A 233 0.63 -18.60 -5.30
CA THR A 233 0.79 -18.81 -6.75
C THR A 233 0.73 -17.52 -7.56
N VAL A 234 0.23 -16.42 -6.99
CA VAL A 234 0.13 -15.11 -7.65
C VAL A 234 1.40 -14.27 -7.46
N ILE A 235 1.59 -13.24 -8.28
CA ILE A 235 2.82 -12.42 -8.17
C ILE A 235 2.85 -11.63 -6.86
N MET A 236 1.68 -11.25 -6.33
CA MET A 236 1.56 -10.49 -5.08
C MET A 236 1.72 -11.34 -3.82
N ALA A 237 2.14 -12.61 -3.91
CA ALA A 237 2.50 -13.38 -2.73
C ALA A 237 3.76 -12.79 -2.04
N PRO A 238 3.84 -12.73 -0.69
CA PRO A 238 5.02 -12.22 0.02
C PRO A 238 6.32 -12.94 -0.34
N LYS A 239 6.22 -14.21 -0.74
CA LYS A 239 7.32 -14.99 -1.30
C LYS A 239 7.05 -15.20 -2.79
N ILE A 240 7.69 -14.37 -3.60
CA ILE A 240 7.49 -14.37 -5.05
C ILE A 240 7.99 -15.68 -5.66
N ARG A 241 7.04 -16.47 -6.18
CA ARG A 241 7.31 -17.69 -6.97
C ARG A 241 6.91 -17.53 -8.43
N ALA A 242 5.86 -16.74 -8.69
CA ALA A 242 5.44 -16.41 -10.03
C ALA A 242 6.49 -15.54 -10.75
N ARG A 243 6.48 -15.59 -12.09
CA ARG A 243 7.36 -14.79 -12.97
C ARG A 243 6.60 -13.82 -13.86
N ALA A 244 5.27 -13.83 -13.77
CA ALA A 244 4.36 -13.02 -14.57
C ALA A 244 3.05 -12.82 -13.79
N LEU A 245 2.24 -11.84 -14.22
CA LEU A 245 0.90 -11.65 -13.71
C LEU A 245 0.02 -12.85 -14.01
N THR A 246 -0.66 -13.36 -12.99
CA THR A 246 -1.71 -14.37 -13.10
C THR A 246 -3.06 -13.73 -13.44
N LEU A 247 -4.08 -14.54 -13.67
CA LEU A 247 -5.46 -14.05 -13.79
C LEU A 247 -5.93 -13.38 -12.48
N GLY A 248 -5.52 -13.90 -11.33
CA GLY A 248 -5.88 -13.33 -10.03
C GLY A 248 -5.28 -11.94 -9.80
N ASP A 249 -4.03 -11.71 -10.20
CA ASP A 249 -3.40 -10.40 -10.12
C ASP A 249 -4.14 -9.36 -10.97
N LYS A 250 -4.45 -9.71 -12.22
CA LYS A 250 -5.16 -8.84 -13.16
C LYS A 250 -6.58 -8.52 -12.68
N ALA A 251 -7.33 -9.56 -12.28
CA ALA A 251 -8.71 -9.40 -11.81
C ALA A 251 -8.79 -8.57 -10.53
N THR A 252 -7.83 -8.76 -9.61
CA THR A 252 -7.76 -7.96 -8.37
C THR A 252 -7.48 -6.49 -8.67
N ALA A 253 -6.50 -6.20 -9.55
CA ALA A 253 -6.22 -4.82 -9.95
C ALA A 253 -7.41 -4.17 -10.65
N GLN A 254 -8.07 -4.87 -11.57
CA GLN A 254 -9.26 -4.36 -12.25
C GLN A 254 -10.41 -4.08 -11.28
N LEU A 255 -10.64 -4.95 -10.28
CA LEU A 255 -11.65 -4.74 -9.25
C LEU A 255 -11.29 -3.53 -8.37
N LEU A 256 -10.05 -3.42 -7.91
CA LEU A 256 -9.55 -2.27 -7.13
C LEU A 256 -9.83 -0.94 -7.84
N TYR A 257 -9.54 -0.86 -9.14
CA TYR A 257 -9.74 0.36 -9.93
C TYR A 257 -11.20 0.59 -10.37
N SER A 258 -12.10 -0.35 -10.11
CA SER A 258 -13.54 -0.21 -10.37
C SER A 258 -14.32 0.39 -9.19
N VAL A 259 -13.70 0.51 -8.01
CA VAL A 259 -14.30 1.12 -6.82
C VAL A 259 -13.61 2.45 -6.47
N PRO A 260 -14.28 3.37 -5.76
CA PRO A 260 -13.65 4.52 -5.13
C PRO A 260 -12.59 4.09 -4.09
N PRO A 261 -11.52 4.88 -3.88
CA PRO A 261 -10.63 4.66 -2.74
C PRO A 261 -11.34 5.05 -1.44
N GLY A 262 -10.87 4.50 -0.33
CA GLY A 262 -11.39 4.78 1.00
C GLY A 262 -11.80 3.54 1.78
N SER A 263 -12.42 3.76 2.93
CA SER A 263 -12.96 2.67 3.75
C SER A 263 -14.20 2.08 3.10
N VAL A 264 -14.28 0.76 3.03
CA VAL A 264 -15.49 0.05 2.62
C VAL A 264 -16.43 -0.21 3.80
N LEU A 265 -16.06 0.15 5.03
CA LEU A 265 -16.92 0.00 6.20
C LEU A 265 -17.89 1.18 6.32
N THR A 266 -19.16 0.87 6.61
CA THR A 266 -20.09 1.89 7.08
C THR A 266 -19.78 2.18 8.54
N ARG A 267 -19.51 3.45 8.91
CA ARG A 267 -19.56 3.81 10.33
C ARG A 267 -21.00 3.69 10.80
N THR A 268 -21.30 2.73 11.66
CA THR A 268 -22.50 2.78 12.48
C THR A 268 -22.35 3.99 13.40
N ARG A 269 -23.22 5.00 13.28
CA ARG A 269 -23.30 6.05 14.30
C ARG A 269 -23.70 5.37 15.62
N VAL A 270 -22.78 5.27 16.56
CA VAL A 270 -23.18 5.12 17.97
C VAL A 270 -23.79 6.46 18.34
N ALA A 271 -25.12 6.50 18.48
CA ALA A 271 -25.79 7.66 19.06
C ALA A 271 -25.24 7.83 20.49
N GLN A 272 -24.47 8.89 20.73
CA GLN A 272 -24.17 9.30 22.09
C GLN A 272 -25.51 9.59 22.79
N PRO A 273 -25.79 9.03 23.98
CA PRO A 273 -26.95 9.44 24.75
C PRO A 273 -26.76 10.92 25.07
N VAL A 274 -27.65 11.76 24.55
CA VAL A 274 -27.72 13.17 24.95
C VAL A 274 -28.11 13.15 26.43
N ALA A 275 -27.18 13.52 27.30
CA ALA A 275 -27.47 13.68 28.72
C ALA A 275 -28.61 14.70 28.85
N ALA A 276 -29.74 14.26 29.40
CA ALA A 276 -30.87 15.13 29.67
C ALA A 276 -30.47 16.17 30.71
N THR A 277 -30.21 17.40 30.25
CA THR A 277 -30.03 18.56 31.12
C THR A 277 -31.37 18.81 31.81
N THR A 278 -31.42 18.50 33.11
CA THR A 278 -32.55 18.85 33.97
C THR A 278 -32.51 20.36 34.20
N PRO A 279 -33.62 21.11 34.02
CA PRO A 279 -33.61 22.54 34.29
C PRO A 279 -33.56 22.75 35.81
N ALA A 280 -32.59 23.53 36.27
CA ALA A 280 -32.54 24.01 37.65
C ALA A 280 -33.71 24.98 37.88
N ARG A 281 -34.41 24.78 39.01
CA ARG A 281 -35.41 25.70 39.55
C ARG A 281 -34.76 26.80 40.38
#